data_AF-A0A2N2RZZ7-F1
#
_entry.id   AF-A0A2N2RZZ7-F1
#
_cell.length_a   1.000
_cell.length_b   1.000
_cell.length_c   1.000
_cell.angle_alpha   90.00
_cell.angle_beta   90.00
_cell.angle_gamma   90.00
#
_symmetry.space_group_name_H-M   'P 1'
#
loop_
_entity.id
_entity.type
_entity.pdbx_description
1 polymer ?
#
loop_
_entity_poly.entity_id
_entity_poly.type
_entity_poly.pdbx_seq_one_letter_code
_entity_poly.pdbx_strand_id
1 'polypeptide(L)'
;MPVPTLLLSILLTLLVTACGSPSPRSGSSPETIAQGSRQVSEKGNEVVLYALGLIGTGYRFGGKNPEAGLDCSGMVSYIYDRAAGLKVSGSAADIARHGRAIERAELRPGDLVFFNTQNRSFSHVGIFIGEARFIHAPSTNGKVRIDRLSDRYYASRFEAARTLFD
;
A
#
# COMPACT_ATOMS: atom_id res chain seq x y z
N MET A 1 -91.65 9.96 1.30
CA MET A 1 -92.05 8.85 2.19
C MET A 1 -90.79 8.23 2.80
N PRO A 2 -90.83 7.75 4.05
CA PRO A 2 -89.81 7.97 5.09
C PRO A 2 -88.88 6.77 5.40
N VAL A 3 -87.73 7.06 6.05
CA VAL A 3 -87.01 6.44 7.22
C VAL A 3 -87.19 4.91 7.44
N PRO A 4 -86.20 4.04 7.82
CA PRO A 4 -85.26 4.33 8.93
C PRO A 4 -83.86 3.68 8.99
N THR A 5 -83.03 4.43 9.72
CA THR A 5 -82.02 4.12 10.76
C THR A 5 -81.92 2.71 11.39
N LEU A 6 -80.73 2.48 11.98
CA LEU A 6 -80.37 1.52 13.07
C LEU A 6 -80.14 0.06 12.63
N LEU A 7 -79.20 -0.73 13.15
CA LEU A 7 -78.08 -0.59 14.10
C LEU A 7 -77.40 -1.99 14.12
N LEU A 8 -76.11 -2.03 14.49
CA LEU A 8 -75.50 -3.05 15.34
C LEU A 8 -74.93 -4.39 14.77
N SER A 9 -73.67 -4.62 15.17
CA SER A 9 -72.97 -5.92 15.43
C SER A 9 -72.66 -6.83 14.23
N ILE A 10 -71.39 -7.06 13.86
CA ILE A 10 -70.46 -8.06 14.45
C ILE A 10 -69.03 -7.58 14.07
N LEU A 11 -68.12 -7.14 14.95
CA LEU A 11 -67.34 -7.86 15.98
C LEU A 11 -66.61 -9.13 15.50
N LEU A 12 -65.39 -9.00 14.95
CA LEU A 12 -64.29 -9.92 15.29
C LEU A 12 -62.90 -9.35 14.94
N THR A 13 -62.22 -8.83 15.98
CA THR A 13 -60.79 -8.94 16.33
C THR A 13 -59.75 -9.12 15.20
N LEU A 14 -58.68 -8.32 15.14
CA LEU A 14 -57.55 -8.46 16.07
C LEU A 14 -56.75 -7.16 16.23
N LEU A 15 -56.75 -6.65 17.46
CA LEU A 15 -55.65 -5.86 18.01
C LEU A 15 -54.45 -6.79 18.24
N VAL A 16 -53.29 -6.45 17.71
CA VAL A 16 -52.02 -6.78 18.36
C VAL A 16 -51.04 -5.62 18.19
N THR A 17 -51.13 -4.66 19.10
CA THR A 17 -49.98 -3.87 19.55
C THR A 17 -49.02 -4.81 20.28
N ALA A 18 -47.90 -5.16 19.66
CA ALA A 18 -46.78 -5.79 20.34
C ALA A 18 -45.64 -4.78 20.45
N CYS A 19 -45.59 -4.10 21.60
CA CYS A 19 -44.37 -3.45 22.07
C CYS A 19 -43.39 -4.55 22.52
N GLY A 20 -42.45 -4.90 21.65
CA GLY A 20 -41.30 -5.72 22.03
C GLY A 20 -40.07 -4.84 22.20
N SER A 21 -39.79 -4.40 23.43
CA SER A 21 -38.50 -3.81 23.78
C SER A 21 -37.44 -4.91 23.75
N PRO A 22 -36.40 -4.86 22.90
CA PRO A 22 -35.33 -5.84 22.99
C PRO A 22 -34.54 -5.56 24.28
N SER A 23 -34.49 -6.55 25.18
CA SER A 23 -33.53 -6.55 26.27
C SER A 23 -32.11 -6.46 25.69
N PRO A 24 -31.20 -5.68 26.29
CA PRO A 24 -29.82 -5.62 25.82
C PRO A 24 -29.19 -7.00 26.00
N ARG A 25 -28.88 -7.68 24.88
CA ARG A 25 -27.99 -8.83 24.92
C ARG A 25 -26.60 -8.33 25.28
N SER A 26 -26.23 -8.46 26.56
CA SER A 26 -24.84 -8.68 26.92
C SER A 26 -24.47 -10.06 26.40
N GLY A 27 -23.89 -10.08 25.20
CA GLY A 27 -23.48 -11.30 24.53
C GLY A 27 -22.43 -10.95 23.49
N SER A 28 -21.18 -11.02 23.95
CA SER A 28 -19.96 -11.12 23.14
C SER A 28 -19.75 -9.97 22.16
N SER A 29 -18.89 -9.02 22.56
CA SER A 29 -18.19 -8.14 21.63
C SER A 29 -17.84 -8.92 20.36
N PRO A 30 -18.05 -8.38 19.15
CA PRO A 30 -17.42 -8.94 17.99
C PRO A 30 -15.92 -8.83 18.27
N GLU A 31 -15.31 -9.97 18.59
CA GLU A 31 -13.90 -10.20 18.43
C GLU A 31 -13.64 -9.93 16.96
N THR A 32 -13.37 -8.64 16.70
CA THR A 32 -13.04 -8.10 15.39
C THR A 32 -11.95 -9.01 14.89
N ILE A 33 -12.21 -9.70 13.78
CA ILE A 33 -11.31 -10.65 13.15
C ILE A 33 -9.92 -10.02 13.11
N ALA A 34 -9.10 -10.40 14.09
CA ALA A 34 -7.76 -9.92 14.28
C ALA A 34 -6.87 -10.77 13.39
N GLN A 35 -7.03 -10.62 12.07
CA GLN A 35 -6.13 -11.20 11.07
C GLN A 35 -6.29 -10.48 9.72
N GLY A 36 -5.36 -9.58 9.45
CA GLY A 36 -4.51 -9.81 8.29
C GLY A 36 -4.56 -8.84 7.12
N SER A 37 -5.49 -7.89 7.03
CA SER A 37 -5.29 -6.74 6.12
C SER A 37 -4.55 -5.65 6.88
N ARG A 38 -3.24 -5.82 7.07
CA ARG A 38 -2.37 -4.75 7.58
C ARG A 38 -2.52 -3.58 6.60
N GLN A 39 -3.36 -2.60 6.97
CA GLN A 39 -3.77 -1.48 6.13
C GLN A 39 -2.57 -0.95 5.36
N VAL A 40 -2.71 -0.79 4.04
CA VAL A 40 -1.66 -0.18 3.22
C VAL A 40 -1.38 1.19 3.84
N SER A 41 -0.10 1.44 4.16
CA SER A 41 0.27 2.69 4.80
C SER A 41 -0.11 3.85 3.87
N GLU A 42 -0.82 4.85 4.38
CA GLU A 42 -1.13 6.09 3.65
C GLU A 42 0.17 6.69 3.07
N LYS A 43 1.25 6.70 3.86
CA LYS A 43 2.58 7.11 3.42
C LYS A 43 3.16 6.23 2.30
N GLY A 44 2.88 4.94 2.33
CA GLY A 44 3.28 4.01 1.27
C GLY A 44 2.60 4.35 -0.06
N ASN A 45 1.31 4.69 -0.04
CA ASN A 45 0.59 5.15 -1.23
C ASN A 45 1.14 6.47 -1.76
N GLU A 46 1.41 7.44 -0.88
CA GLU A 46 2.04 8.71 -1.29
C GLU A 46 3.41 8.50 -1.93
N VAL A 47 4.23 7.59 -1.37
CA VAL A 47 5.51 7.19 -1.97
C VAL A 47 5.32 6.65 -3.38
N VAL A 48 4.31 5.81 -3.61
CA VAL A 48 4.01 5.27 -4.94
C VAL A 48 3.53 6.36 -5.90
N LEU A 49 2.66 7.27 -5.47
CA LEU A 49 2.18 8.37 -6.31
C LEU A 49 3.34 9.28 -6.74
N TYR A 50 4.22 9.65 -5.82
CA TYR A 50 5.43 10.40 -6.13
C TYR A 50 6.36 9.62 -7.09
N ALA A 51 6.55 8.33 -6.87
CA ALA A 51 7.39 7.49 -7.73
C ALA A 51 6.85 7.44 -9.18
N LEU A 52 5.53 7.33 -9.35
CA LEU A 52 4.88 7.34 -10.66
C LEU A 52 5.11 8.67 -11.40
N GLY A 53 5.07 9.79 -10.69
CA GLY A 53 5.33 11.13 -11.25
C GLY A 53 6.76 11.33 -11.76
N LEU A 54 7.71 10.47 -11.37
CA LEU A 54 9.11 10.53 -11.80
C LEU A 54 9.42 9.60 -12.99
N ILE A 55 8.44 8.88 -13.52
CA ILE A 55 8.64 8.03 -14.71
C ILE A 55 9.17 8.88 -15.87
N GLY A 56 10.22 8.39 -16.53
CA GLY A 56 10.88 9.07 -17.63
C GLY A 56 12.02 10.01 -17.22
N THR A 57 12.20 10.29 -15.92
CA THR A 57 13.37 11.01 -15.41
C THR A 57 14.66 10.25 -15.75
N GLY A 58 15.67 10.98 -16.26
CA GLY A 58 16.93 10.38 -16.68
C GLY A 58 17.74 9.82 -15.52
N TYR A 59 18.44 8.70 -15.77
CA TYR A 59 19.39 8.17 -14.80
C TYR A 59 20.66 9.01 -14.76
N ARG A 60 21.18 9.24 -13.55
CA ARG A 60 22.53 9.77 -13.33
C ARG A 60 23.15 9.13 -12.09
N PHE A 61 24.33 8.53 -12.23
CA PHE A 61 25.05 7.95 -11.10
C PHE A 61 25.34 9.00 -10.03
N GLY A 62 25.04 8.70 -8.76
CA GLY A 62 25.13 9.66 -7.65
C GLY A 62 24.03 10.72 -7.64
N GLY A 63 23.09 10.67 -8.59
CA GLY A 63 22.03 11.66 -8.80
C GLY A 63 20.94 11.58 -7.73
N LYS A 64 20.55 12.73 -7.18
CA LYS A 64 19.62 12.85 -6.04
C LYS A 64 18.47 13.85 -6.26
N ASN A 65 18.36 14.42 -7.46
CA ASN A 65 17.25 15.30 -7.82
C ASN A 65 16.79 15.03 -9.27
N PRO A 66 15.49 15.19 -9.57
CA PRO A 66 14.96 14.86 -10.89
C PRO A 66 15.53 15.71 -12.03
N GLU A 67 15.83 16.99 -11.78
CA GLU A 67 16.28 17.94 -12.80
C GLU A 67 17.67 17.58 -13.33
N ALA A 68 18.57 17.12 -12.46
CA ALA A 68 19.93 16.72 -12.80
C ALA A 68 20.07 15.21 -13.09
N GLY A 69 19.02 14.43 -12.83
CA GLY A 69 18.96 12.97 -12.96
C GLY A 69 19.10 12.23 -11.62
N LEU A 70 18.58 11.00 -11.59
CA LEU A 70 18.49 10.17 -10.39
C LEU A 70 19.28 8.86 -10.53
N ASP A 71 19.95 8.41 -9.47
CA ASP A 71 20.30 6.98 -9.34
C ASP A 71 19.25 6.23 -8.52
N CYS A 72 19.41 4.91 -8.38
CA CYS A 72 18.43 4.08 -7.68
C CYS A 72 18.21 4.50 -6.22
N SER A 73 19.30 4.75 -5.47
CA SER A 73 19.24 5.19 -4.08
C SER A 73 18.80 6.64 -3.92
N GLY A 74 19.25 7.53 -4.79
CA GLY A 74 18.89 8.95 -4.79
C GLY A 74 17.44 9.18 -5.19
N MET A 75 16.88 8.34 -6.08
CA MET A 75 15.45 8.30 -6.35
C MET A 75 14.65 7.95 -5.10
N VAL A 76 15.04 6.88 -4.38
CA VAL A 76 14.41 6.49 -3.12
C VAL A 76 14.51 7.61 -2.08
N SER A 77 15.71 8.15 -1.84
CA SER A 77 15.94 9.27 -0.94
C SER A 77 15.05 10.47 -1.24
N TYR A 78 14.98 10.88 -2.51
CA TYR A 78 14.16 12.01 -2.94
C TYR A 78 12.67 11.75 -2.71
N ILE A 79 12.16 10.58 -3.11
CA ILE A 79 10.74 10.25 -2.98
C ILE A 79 10.32 10.16 -1.51
N TYR A 80 11.07 9.45 -0.66
CA TYR A 80 10.71 9.28 0.74
C TYR A 80 10.74 10.60 1.51
N ASP A 81 11.69 11.49 1.18
CA ASP A 81 11.74 12.83 1.75
C ASP A 81 10.49 13.65 1.39
N ARG A 82 10.12 13.65 0.11
CA ARG A 82 9.00 14.47 -0.40
C ARG A 82 7.63 13.92 -0.04
N ALA A 83 7.44 12.60 -0.12
CA ALA A 83 6.14 11.96 0.05
C ALA A 83 5.83 11.62 1.51
N ALA A 84 6.84 11.22 2.28
CA ALA A 84 6.65 10.68 3.63
C ALA A 84 7.37 11.47 4.73
N GLY A 85 8.14 12.50 4.37
CA GLY A 85 8.98 13.26 5.31
C GLY A 85 10.11 12.43 5.93
N LEU A 86 10.46 11.29 5.32
CA LEU A 86 11.46 10.36 5.85
C LEU A 86 12.83 10.64 5.23
N LYS A 87 13.80 10.98 6.07
CA LYS A 87 15.18 11.21 5.66
C LYS A 87 15.89 9.87 5.40
N VAL A 88 15.86 9.44 4.15
CA VAL A 88 16.61 8.27 3.67
C VAL A 88 17.88 8.74 2.98
N SER A 89 19.02 8.15 3.30
CA SER A 89 20.31 8.54 2.69
C SER A 89 21.26 7.35 2.56
N GLY A 90 22.31 7.55 1.76
CA GLY A 90 23.33 6.54 1.49
C GLY A 90 23.06 5.75 0.22
N SER A 91 23.85 4.70 0.04
CA SER A 91 23.73 3.73 -1.05
C SER A 91 22.55 2.78 -0.85
N ALA A 92 22.19 2.02 -1.87
CA ALA A 92 21.18 0.96 -1.75
C ALA A 92 21.49 -0.03 -0.60
N ALA A 93 22.76 -0.35 -0.36
CA ALA A 93 23.17 -1.19 0.78
C ALA A 93 22.96 -0.49 2.13
N ASP A 94 23.19 0.82 2.23
CA ASP A 94 22.89 1.59 3.44
C ASP A 94 21.40 1.57 3.74
N ILE A 95 20.57 1.81 2.73
CA ILE A 95 19.11 1.80 2.86
C ILE A 95 18.62 0.40 3.29
N ALA A 96 19.18 -0.67 2.72
CA ALA A 96 18.85 -2.04 3.08
C ALA A 96 19.13 -2.36 4.56
N ARG A 97 20.20 -1.78 5.13
CA ARG A 97 20.58 -1.96 6.54
C ARG A 97 19.65 -1.23 7.52
N HIS A 98 19.14 -0.06 7.14
CA HIS A 98 18.24 0.72 7.99
C HIS A 98 16.78 0.23 7.92
N GLY A 99 16.39 -0.39 6.81
CA GLY A 99 15.06 -0.94 6.64
C GLY A 99 14.81 -2.22 7.43
N ARG A 100 13.60 -2.36 7.97
CA ARG A 100 13.15 -3.59 8.63
C ARG A 100 12.94 -4.68 7.59
N ALA A 101 13.48 -5.88 7.85
CA ALA A 101 13.26 -7.05 6.99
C ALA A 101 11.77 -7.42 6.95
N ILE A 102 11.28 -7.74 5.77
CA ILE A 102 9.95 -8.32 5.55
C ILE A 102 10.06 -9.47 4.56
N GLU A 103 9.14 -10.42 4.64
CA GLU A 103 9.06 -11.49 3.65
C GLU A 103 8.54 -10.96 2.32
N ARG A 104 8.93 -11.61 1.22
CA ARG A 104 8.45 -11.20 -0.12
C ARG A 104 6.92 -11.24 -0.24
N ALA A 105 6.27 -12.15 0.48
CA ALA A 105 4.82 -12.26 0.51
C ALA A 105 4.14 -11.12 1.28
N GLU A 106 4.88 -10.38 2.10
CA GLU A 106 4.39 -9.26 2.90
C GLU A 106 4.59 -7.90 2.21
N LEU A 107 5.14 -7.88 0.99
CA LEU A 107 5.38 -6.66 0.23
C LEU A 107 4.08 -5.86 0.04
N ARG A 108 4.14 -4.58 0.43
CA ARG A 108 3.07 -3.60 0.28
C ARG A 108 3.56 -2.41 -0.55
N PRO A 109 2.65 -1.69 -1.25
CA PRO A 109 3.00 -0.46 -1.95
C PRO A 109 3.81 0.49 -1.07
N GLY A 110 4.94 0.95 -1.60
CA GLY A 110 5.90 1.79 -0.87
C GLY A 110 6.94 1.03 -0.07
N ASP A 111 6.97 -0.31 -0.10
CA ASP A 111 8.13 -1.08 0.39
C ASP A 111 9.28 -1.08 -0.63
N LEU A 112 10.47 -1.45 -0.18
CA LEU A 112 11.68 -1.46 -0.99
C LEU A 112 12.07 -2.88 -1.37
N VAL A 113 12.44 -3.06 -2.63
CA VAL A 113 12.96 -4.31 -3.19
C VAL A 113 14.41 -4.11 -3.61
N PHE A 114 15.27 -5.06 -3.24
CA PHE A 114 16.71 -4.96 -3.45
C PHE A 114 17.24 -6.08 -4.33
N PHE A 115 18.25 -5.75 -5.13
CA PHE A 115 18.82 -6.66 -6.11
C PHE A 115 20.34 -6.56 -6.23
N ASN A 116 20.94 -7.66 -6.67
CA ASN A 116 22.32 -7.74 -7.12
C ASN A 116 22.40 -7.62 -8.65
N THR A 117 22.46 -6.39 -9.15
CA THR A 117 22.60 -6.06 -10.59
C THR A 117 24.03 -5.75 -11.02
N GLN A 118 24.94 -5.54 -10.06
CA GLN A 118 26.33 -5.12 -10.31
C GLN A 118 27.35 -6.08 -9.66
N ASN A 119 27.00 -7.37 -9.54
CA ASN A 119 27.81 -8.41 -8.89
C ASN A 119 28.28 -8.02 -7.46
N ARG A 120 27.44 -7.26 -6.75
CA ARG A 120 27.63 -6.82 -5.38
C ARG A 120 26.28 -6.84 -4.69
N SER A 121 26.25 -7.32 -3.44
CA SER A 121 25.00 -7.38 -2.69
C SER A 121 24.42 -5.98 -2.47
N PHE A 122 23.10 -5.88 -2.56
CA PHE A 122 22.30 -4.67 -2.47
C PHE A 122 22.82 -3.56 -3.41
N SER A 123 23.24 -3.92 -4.63
CA SER A 123 23.74 -2.94 -5.60
C SER A 123 22.64 -2.10 -6.23
N HIS A 124 21.38 -2.48 -6.06
CA HIS A 124 20.24 -1.82 -6.67
C HIS A 124 19.01 -1.86 -5.75
N VAL A 125 18.20 -0.81 -5.82
CA VAL A 125 16.94 -0.68 -5.09
C VAL A 125 15.82 -0.20 -6.00
N GLY A 126 14.61 -0.65 -5.73
CA GLY A 126 13.37 -0.15 -6.33
C GLY A 126 12.26 -0.03 -5.30
N ILE A 127 11.23 0.74 -5.63
CA ILE A 127 10.03 0.95 -4.81
C ILE A 127 8.95 0.02 -5.34
N PHE A 128 8.46 -0.89 -4.50
CA PHE A 128 7.35 -1.78 -4.84
C PHE A 128 6.05 -1.00 -4.96
N ILE A 129 5.29 -1.26 -6.03
CA ILE A 129 4.05 -0.54 -6.33
C ILE A 129 2.81 -1.46 -6.37
N GLY A 130 2.94 -2.69 -5.87
CA GLY A 130 1.88 -3.70 -5.93
C GLY A 130 2.01 -4.64 -7.13
N GLU A 131 1.26 -5.75 -7.08
CA GLU A 131 1.13 -6.72 -8.18
C GLU A 131 2.46 -7.14 -8.82
N ALA A 132 3.44 -7.46 -7.99
CA ALA A 132 4.78 -7.87 -8.39
C ALA A 132 5.53 -6.84 -9.27
N ARG A 133 5.17 -5.55 -9.21
CA ARG A 133 5.83 -4.46 -9.94
C ARG A 133 6.62 -3.54 -9.02
N PHE A 134 7.63 -2.90 -9.58
CA PHE A 134 8.42 -1.90 -8.87
C PHE A 134 8.89 -0.79 -9.80
N ILE A 135 9.09 0.42 -9.25
CA ILE A 135 9.68 1.57 -9.94
C ILE A 135 11.14 1.69 -9.53
N HIS A 136 12.00 2.00 -10.49
CA HIS A 136 13.43 2.18 -10.23
C HIS A 136 14.12 3.03 -11.31
N ALA A 137 15.27 3.61 -10.95
CA ALA A 137 16.22 4.23 -11.88
C ALA A 137 17.31 3.20 -12.24
N PRO A 138 17.26 2.57 -13.43
CA PRO A 138 17.89 1.28 -13.72
C PRO A 138 19.41 1.30 -13.87
N SER A 139 19.94 2.23 -14.66
CA SER A 139 21.34 2.27 -15.08
C SER A 139 21.60 3.49 -15.95
N THR A 140 22.88 3.78 -16.22
CA THR A 140 23.32 4.78 -17.20
C THR A 140 22.58 4.66 -18.53
N ASN A 141 22.23 5.81 -19.13
CA ASN A 141 21.41 5.95 -20.34
C ASN A 141 19.95 5.46 -20.22
N GLY A 142 19.57 4.92 -19.06
CA GLY A 142 18.20 4.56 -18.76
C GLY A 142 17.38 5.72 -18.20
N LYS A 143 16.11 5.44 -17.96
CA LYS A 143 15.15 6.34 -17.34
C LYS A 143 14.40 5.61 -16.23
N VAL A 144 13.87 6.35 -15.27
CA VAL A 144 12.94 5.82 -14.27
C VAL A 144 11.77 5.14 -14.99
N ARG A 145 11.49 3.89 -14.62
CA ARG A 145 10.47 3.04 -15.26
C ARG A 145 9.91 2.01 -14.29
N ILE A 146 8.90 1.28 -14.75
CA ILE A 146 8.30 0.15 -14.05
C ILE A 146 8.82 -1.15 -14.67
N ASP A 147 9.31 -2.06 -13.84
CA ASP A 147 9.65 -3.45 -14.22
C ASP A 147 8.91 -4.44 -13.29
N ARG A 148 8.92 -5.74 -13.62
CA ARG A 148 8.30 -6.80 -12.81
C ARG A 148 9.33 -7.62 -12.07
N LEU A 149 9.00 -8.01 -10.83
CA LEU A 149 9.78 -8.95 -10.03
C LEU A 149 9.86 -10.35 -10.65
N SER A 150 8.93 -10.68 -11.57
CA SER A 150 8.93 -11.93 -12.32
C SER A 150 9.78 -11.89 -13.59
N ASP A 151 10.24 -10.71 -14.03
CA ASP A 151 11.13 -10.62 -15.19
C ASP A 151 12.42 -11.38 -14.89
N ARG A 152 12.84 -12.27 -15.81
CA ARG A 152 13.95 -13.20 -15.59
C ARG A 152 15.19 -12.53 -15.00
N TYR A 153 15.52 -11.33 -15.48
CA TYR A 153 16.67 -10.55 -15.01
C TYR A 153 16.56 -10.18 -13.52
N TYR A 154 15.40 -9.68 -13.07
CA TYR A 154 15.18 -9.27 -11.68
C TYR A 154 14.89 -10.46 -10.76
N ALA A 155 14.15 -11.45 -11.25
CA ALA A 155 13.83 -12.66 -10.51
C ALA A 155 15.10 -13.39 -10.04
N SER A 156 16.12 -13.50 -10.90
CA SER A 156 17.39 -14.15 -10.56
C SER A 156 18.34 -13.28 -9.70
N ARG A 157 17.97 -12.02 -9.44
CA ARG A 157 18.82 -11.03 -8.75
C ARG A 157 18.19 -10.49 -7.49
N PHE A 158 16.95 -10.86 -7.18
CA PHE A 158 16.25 -10.42 -5.98
C PHE A 158 16.98 -10.93 -4.74
N GLU A 159 17.29 -10.03 -3.82
CA GLU A 159 18.01 -10.36 -2.58
C GLU A 159 17.17 -10.16 -1.33
N ALA A 160 16.40 -9.08 -1.25
CA ALA A 160 15.61 -8.77 -0.06
C ALA A 160 14.44 -7.83 -0.34
N ALA A 161 13.46 -7.86 0.57
CA ALA A 161 12.47 -6.82 0.75
C ALA A 161 12.68 -6.12 2.09
N ARG A 162 12.49 -4.79 2.12
CA ARG A 162 12.56 -3.99 3.35
C ARG A 162 11.40 -3.02 3.42
N THR A 163 10.96 -2.70 4.63
CA THR A 163 10.03 -1.61 4.88
C THR A 163 10.68 -0.54 5.77
N LEU A 164 10.31 0.71 5.52
CA LEU A 164 10.67 1.87 6.36
C LEU A 164 9.46 2.39 7.15
N PHE A 165 8.35 1.65 7.11
CA PHE A 165 7.13 1.92 7.86
C PHE A 165 6.95 0.88 8.97
N ASP A 166 6.17 1.21 9.98
CA ASP A 166 5.86 0.31 11.11
C ASP A 166 4.74 -0.70 10.79
#